data_AF-A0A9W9A9P0-F1
#
_entry.id   AF-A0A9W9A9P0-F1
#
_cell.length_a   1.000
_cell.length_b   1.000
_cell.length_c   1.000
_cell.angle_alpha   90.00
_cell.angle_beta   90.00
_cell.angle_gamma   90.00
#
_symmetry.space_group_name_H-M   'P 1'
#
loop_
_entity.id
_entity.type
_entity.pdbx_description
1 polymer ?
#
loop_
_entity_poly.entity_id
_entity_poly.type
_entity_poly.pdbx_seq_one_letter_code
_entity_poly.pdbx_strand_id
1 'polypeptide(L)'
;QALLRRHPQLRANLPGATFAALTVNAGLQSCLPPHQDPDTVHGWCADTPPAKYDPDKGGHLVLWVLHLTIRFPAGITILFFSELITHSMIPIQRGKTRYALIQYSSGGLFRFRVIGFPSDKNFLSKPIKKELRE
;
A
#
# COMPACT_ATOMS: atom_id res chain seq x y z
N GLN A 1 -12.16 -1.48 10.54
CA GLN A 1 -13.40 -1.62 11.32
C GLN A 1 -13.44 -0.75 12.59
N ALA A 2 -12.47 -0.83 13.52
CA ALA A 2 -12.49 -0.01 14.75
C ALA A 2 -12.58 1.50 14.48
N LEU A 3 -11.87 1.99 13.45
CA LEU A 3 -11.90 3.39 13.03
C LEU A 3 -13.30 3.86 12.61
N LEU A 4 -14.00 3.05 11.79
CA LEU A 4 -15.37 3.37 11.32
C LEU A 4 -16.38 3.37 12.47
N ARG A 5 -16.22 2.50 13.47
CA ARG A 5 -17.08 2.51 14.67
C ARG A 5 -16.86 3.77 15.53
N ARG A 6 -15.61 4.22 15.64
CA ARG A 6 -15.25 5.41 16.42
C ARG A 6 -15.65 6.70 15.72
N HIS A 7 -15.58 6.71 14.39
CA HIS A 7 -15.87 7.86 13.54
C HIS A 7 -16.92 7.49 12.49
N PRO A 8 -18.22 7.49 12.86
CA PRO A 8 -19.31 7.04 11.98
C PRO A 8 -19.51 7.92 10.74
N GLN A 9 -18.93 9.12 10.73
CA GLN A 9 -18.89 10.00 9.56
C GLN A 9 -17.94 9.49 8.45
N LEU A 10 -16.98 8.63 8.79
CA LEU A 10 -16.05 8.08 7.81
C LEU A 10 -16.75 7.02 6.97
N ARG A 11 -16.36 6.95 5.70
CA ARG A 11 -16.79 5.92 4.76
C ARG A 11 -15.57 5.15 4.29
N ALA A 12 -15.75 3.86 4.03
CA ALA A 12 -14.72 3.07 3.36
C ALA A 12 -14.49 3.62 1.93
N ASN A 13 -13.26 3.54 1.46
CA ASN A 13 -12.87 3.90 0.10
C ASN A 13 -13.54 3.00 -0.96
N LEU A 14 -13.72 1.71 -0.66
CA LEU A 14 -14.50 0.77 -1.46
C LEU A 14 -15.40 -0.08 -0.55
N PRO A 15 -16.60 -0.48 -1.03
CA PRO A 15 -17.44 -1.45 -0.33
C PRO A 15 -16.66 -2.76 -0.10
N GLY A 16 -16.59 -3.22 1.16
CA GLY A 16 -15.88 -4.44 1.51
C GLY A 16 -14.35 -4.36 1.48
N ALA A 17 -13.76 -3.16 1.36
CA ALA A 17 -12.31 -3.00 1.34
C ALA A 17 -11.65 -3.54 2.62
N THR A 18 -10.63 -4.39 2.45
CA THR A 18 -9.75 -4.82 3.54
C THR A 18 -8.79 -3.70 3.95
N PHE A 19 -8.35 -2.91 2.98
CA PHE A 19 -7.40 -1.81 3.17
C PHE A 19 -8.11 -0.48 3.37
N ALA A 20 -7.51 0.41 4.17
CA ALA A 20 -8.11 1.71 4.50
C ALA A 20 -7.94 2.76 3.37
N ALA A 21 -6.99 2.57 2.46
CA ALA A 21 -6.67 3.50 1.39
C ALA A 21 -6.54 2.79 0.02
N LEU A 22 -6.77 3.56 -1.04
CA LEU A 22 -6.57 3.18 -2.44
C LEU A 22 -5.90 4.35 -3.16
N THR A 23 -4.82 4.07 -3.87
CA THR A 23 -4.17 4.99 -4.82
C THR A 23 -4.40 4.48 -6.24
N VAL A 24 -4.75 5.40 -7.14
CA VAL A 24 -4.89 5.11 -8.58
C VAL A 24 -3.74 5.76 -9.33
N ASN A 25 -2.80 4.94 -9.80
CA ASN A 25 -1.73 5.41 -10.67
C ASN A 25 -2.27 5.49 -12.11
N ALA A 26 -2.72 6.68 -12.51
CA ALA A 26 -3.36 6.93 -13.81
C ALA A 26 -2.39 7.43 -14.90
N GLY A 27 -1.08 7.28 -14.70
CA GLY A 27 -0.07 7.67 -15.70
C GLY A 27 -0.19 6.82 -16.97
N LEU A 28 -0.10 7.45 -18.15
CA LEU A 28 -0.20 6.75 -19.43
C LEU A 28 0.85 5.65 -19.58
N GLN A 29 2.02 5.79 -18.96
CA GLN A 29 3.02 4.74 -18.85
C GLN A 29 3.46 4.67 -17.40
N SER A 30 2.67 4.02 -16.53
CA SER A 30 3.02 3.84 -15.13
C SER A 30 4.28 2.98 -14.99
N CYS A 31 5.46 3.61 -15.06
CA CYS A 31 6.73 3.07 -14.60
C CYS A 31 7.01 3.64 -13.21
N LEU A 32 7.64 2.82 -12.37
CA LEU A 32 8.04 3.22 -11.03
C LEU A 32 9.50 2.81 -10.85
N PRO A 33 10.40 3.76 -10.55
CA PRO A 33 11.78 3.42 -10.21
C PRO A 33 11.83 2.59 -8.91
N PRO A 34 12.97 1.94 -8.62
CA PRO A 34 13.15 1.19 -7.38
C PRO A 34 12.85 2.05 -6.14
N HIS A 35 11.90 1.59 -5.32
CA HIS A 35 11.49 2.25 -4.08
C HIS A 35 10.94 1.23 -3.07
N GLN A 36 10.73 1.71 -1.85
CA GLN A 36 9.93 1.05 -0.82
C GLN A 36 8.77 1.96 -0.48
N ASP A 37 7.60 1.38 -0.21
CA ASP A 37 6.45 2.17 0.21
C ASP A 37 6.62 2.64 1.67
N PRO A 38 6.25 3.89 2.00
CA PRO A 38 6.37 4.38 3.37
C PRO A 38 5.22 3.91 4.27
N ASP A 39 5.56 3.47 5.48
CA ASP A 39 4.66 3.27 6.63
C ASP A 39 3.34 2.54 6.27
N THR A 40 3.44 1.33 5.71
CA THR A 40 2.28 0.49 5.43
C THR A 40 2.10 -0.56 6.52
N VAL A 41 0.85 -0.93 6.79
CA VAL A 41 0.53 -1.78 7.94
C VAL A 41 1.01 -3.20 7.71
N HIS A 42 1.89 -3.67 8.59
CA HIS A 42 2.59 -4.94 8.45
C HIS A 42 3.31 -5.07 7.09
N GLY A 43 3.63 -3.94 6.45
CA GLY A 43 4.27 -3.88 5.15
C GLY A 43 3.41 -4.27 3.94
N TRP A 44 2.16 -4.73 4.10
CA TRP A 44 1.37 -5.27 2.99
C TRP A 44 0.71 -4.19 2.13
N CYS A 45 0.80 -4.38 0.81
CA CYS A 45 -0.07 -3.73 -0.17
C CYS A 45 -0.69 -4.76 -1.12
N ALA A 46 -1.73 -4.34 -1.84
CA ALA A 46 -2.28 -5.08 -2.97
C ALA A 46 -2.25 -4.21 -4.23
N ASP A 47 -1.50 -4.63 -5.25
CA ASP A 47 -1.45 -3.98 -6.57
C ASP A 47 -2.35 -4.76 -7.54
N THR A 48 -3.20 -4.04 -8.26
CA THR A 48 -3.99 -4.58 -9.38
C THR A 48 -3.91 -3.63 -10.57
N PRO A 49 -3.34 -4.05 -11.72
CA PRO A 49 -3.38 -3.27 -12.95
C PRO A 49 -4.63 -3.58 -13.78
N PRO A 50 -5.62 -2.68 -13.85
CA PRO A 50 -6.87 -2.95 -14.58
C PRO A 50 -6.74 -2.81 -16.10
N ALA A 51 -5.65 -2.23 -16.61
CA ALA A 51 -5.50 -1.86 -18.01
C ALA A 51 -4.91 -2.99 -18.88
N LYS A 52 -5.31 -3.04 -20.16
CA LYS A 52 -4.89 -4.08 -21.11
C LYS A 52 -3.53 -3.74 -21.75
N TYR A 53 -2.49 -4.44 -21.31
CA TYR A 53 -1.17 -4.49 -21.95
C TYR A 53 -0.77 -5.94 -22.19
N ASP A 54 0.27 -6.15 -22.99
CA ASP A 54 0.86 -7.47 -23.23
C ASP A 54 1.97 -7.69 -22.20
N PRO A 55 1.74 -8.58 -21.20
CA PRO A 55 2.63 -8.76 -20.06
C PRO A 55 3.90 -9.52 -20.41
N ASP A 56 4.07 -10.00 -21.65
CA ASP A 56 5.31 -10.65 -22.10
C ASP A 56 6.31 -9.61 -22.66
N LYS A 57 5.88 -8.34 -22.76
CA LYS A 57 6.63 -7.25 -23.40
C LYS A 57 6.84 -6.03 -22.50
N GLY A 58 6.54 -6.13 -21.20
CA GLY A 58 6.74 -5.05 -20.23
C GLY A 58 5.73 -5.07 -19.08
N GLY A 59 5.80 -4.08 -18.20
CA GLY A 59 4.90 -3.99 -17.04
C GLY A 59 5.19 -5.02 -15.93
N HIS A 60 6.36 -5.64 -15.96
CA HIS A 60 6.79 -6.60 -14.93
C HIS A 60 7.04 -5.90 -13.59
N LEU A 61 6.72 -6.60 -12.50
CA LEU A 61 7.08 -6.20 -11.15
C LEU A 61 8.44 -6.81 -10.80
N VAL A 62 9.39 -5.97 -10.42
CA VAL A 62 10.72 -6.42 -9.97
C VAL A 62 10.78 -6.29 -8.47
N LEU A 63 11.08 -7.39 -7.77
CA LEU A 63 11.30 -7.45 -6.33
C LEU A 63 12.80 -7.64 -6.08
N TRP A 64 13.51 -6.54 -5.84
CA TRP A 64 14.97 -6.48 -5.91
C TRP A 64 15.67 -7.36 -4.89
N VAL A 65 15.27 -7.28 -3.62
CA VAL A 65 15.88 -8.07 -2.54
C VAL A 65 15.60 -9.57 -2.65
N LEU A 66 14.59 -9.95 -3.43
CA LEU A 66 14.26 -11.35 -3.72
C LEU A 66 14.89 -11.86 -5.02
N HIS A 67 15.59 -10.98 -5.77
CA HIS A 67 16.08 -11.24 -7.11
C HIS A 67 15.01 -11.84 -8.04
N LEU A 68 13.76 -11.39 -7.90
CA LEU A 68 12.61 -11.95 -8.60
C LEU A 68 12.01 -10.91 -9.54
N THR A 69 11.87 -11.28 -10.82
CA THR A 69 11.05 -10.54 -11.78
C THR A 69 9.76 -11.31 -12.01
N ILE A 70 8.64 -10.69 -11.69
CA ILE A 70 7.32 -11.28 -11.82
C ILE A 70 6.68 -10.73 -13.09
N ARG A 71 6.36 -11.65 -14.00
CA ARG A 71 5.44 -11.36 -15.09
C ARG A 71 4.09 -11.01 -14.49
N PHE A 72 3.60 -9.80 -14.75
CA PHE A 72 2.42 -9.29 -14.07
C PHE A 72 1.30 -9.00 -15.08
N PRO A 73 0.30 -9.88 -15.25
CA PRO A 73 -0.79 -9.67 -16.20
C PRO A 73 -1.84 -8.66 -15.73
N ALA A 74 -2.52 -8.06 -16.70
CA ALA A 74 -3.69 -7.22 -16.44
C ALA A 74 -4.79 -7.98 -15.68
N GLY A 75 -5.40 -7.33 -14.69
CA GLY A 75 -6.50 -7.88 -13.89
C GLY A 75 -6.08 -8.85 -12.78
N ILE A 76 -4.79 -9.16 -12.65
CA ILE A 76 -4.27 -9.98 -11.55
C ILE A 76 -3.89 -9.09 -10.37
N THR A 77 -4.26 -9.52 -9.17
CA THR A 77 -3.84 -8.85 -7.93
C THR A 77 -2.68 -9.60 -7.30
N ILE A 78 -1.63 -8.88 -6.91
CA ILE A 78 -0.56 -9.41 -6.07
C ILE A 78 -0.56 -8.73 -4.71
N LEU A 79 -0.37 -9.52 -3.65
CA LEU A 79 -0.09 -9.03 -2.31
C LEU A 79 1.39 -9.24 -2.02
N PHE A 80 2.07 -8.19 -1.56
CA PHE A 80 3.48 -8.28 -1.16
C PHE A 80 3.83 -7.23 -0.10
N PHE A 81 4.99 -7.41 0.54
CA PHE A 81 5.51 -6.52 1.57
C PHE A 81 6.19 -5.29 0.96
N SER A 82 5.43 -4.34 0.44
CA SER A 82 5.96 -3.19 -0.30
C SER A 82 6.81 -2.22 0.53
N GLU A 83 6.63 -2.19 1.86
CA GLU A 83 7.50 -1.44 2.77
C GLU A 83 8.86 -2.11 2.99
N LEU A 84 8.91 -3.45 2.97
CA LEU A 84 10.14 -4.21 3.25
C LEU A 84 10.94 -4.51 1.98
N ILE A 85 10.25 -4.69 0.87
CA ILE A 85 10.84 -5.15 -0.39
C ILE A 85 10.99 -3.96 -1.32
N THR A 86 12.23 -3.57 -1.61
CA THR A 86 12.52 -2.64 -2.70
C THR A 86 11.95 -3.22 -4.00
N HIS A 87 11.08 -2.46 -4.64
CA HIS A 87 10.38 -2.90 -5.83
C HIS A 87 10.30 -1.80 -6.88
N SER A 88 10.15 -2.22 -8.14
CA SER A 88 10.00 -1.31 -9.28
C SER A 88 9.11 -1.93 -10.33
N MET A 89 8.70 -1.10 -11.28
CA MET A 89 7.85 -1.52 -12.38
C MET A 89 8.48 -1.19 -13.72
N ILE A 90 8.71 -2.22 -14.51
CA ILE A 90 9.29 -2.08 -15.85
C ILE A 90 8.29 -1.35 -16.75
N PRO A 91 8.72 -0.39 -17.59
CA PRO A 91 7.85 0.24 -18.56
C PRO A 91 7.11 -0.77 -19.45
N ILE A 92 5.91 -0.40 -19.87
CA ILE A 92 5.18 -1.08 -20.94
C ILE A 92 5.60 -0.56 -22.30
N GLN A 93 5.12 -1.19 -23.37
CA GLN A 93 5.39 -0.77 -24.74
C GLN A 93 4.89 0.65 -25.01
N ARG A 94 5.59 1.34 -25.92
CA ARG A 94 5.22 2.68 -26.37
C ARG A 94 3.80 2.71 -26.92
N GLY A 95 3.03 3.73 -26.54
CA GLY A 95 1.64 3.91 -26.98
C GLY A 95 0.64 2.94 -26.33
N LYS A 96 1.06 2.14 -25.35
CA LYS A 96 0.15 1.38 -24.48
C LYS A 96 -0.08 2.13 -23.19
N THR A 97 -1.15 1.74 -22.49
CA THR A 97 -1.53 2.32 -21.20
C THR A 97 -1.59 1.27 -20.13
N ARG A 98 -1.01 1.59 -18.96
CA ARG A 98 -1.12 0.78 -17.75
C ARG A 98 -1.47 1.68 -16.58
N TYR A 99 -2.63 1.43 -16.01
CA TYR A 99 -3.01 1.97 -14.70
C TYR A 99 -2.69 0.96 -13.61
N ALA A 100 -2.59 1.41 -12.37
CA ALA A 100 -2.50 0.54 -11.20
C ALA A 100 -3.43 1.01 -10.11
N LEU A 101 -4.10 0.06 -9.45
CA LEU A 101 -4.89 0.25 -8.25
C LEU A 101 -4.09 -0.32 -7.09
N ILE A 102 -3.59 0.55 -6.22
CA ILE A 102 -2.77 0.17 -5.07
C ILE A 102 -3.58 0.33 -3.80
N GLN A 103 -3.88 -0.78 -3.12
CA GLN A 103 -4.59 -0.78 -1.86
C GLN A 103 -3.61 -1.02 -0.71
N TYR A 104 -3.71 -0.20 0.34
CA TYR A 104 -2.83 -0.26 1.50
C TYR A 104 -3.50 0.38 2.71
N SER A 105 -2.91 0.17 3.90
CA SER A 105 -3.29 0.91 5.11
C SER A 105 -2.06 1.54 5.70
N SER A 106 -2.12 2.81 6.12
CA SER A 106 -0.99 3.46 6.80
C SER A 106 -0.79 2.89 8.20
N GLY A 107 0.47 2.63 8.58
CA GLY A 107 0.89 2.20 9.92
C GLY A 107 0.43 3.16 11.01
N GLY A 108 0.41 4.47 10.69
CA GLY A 108 -0.16 5.51 11.55
C GLY A 108 -1.60 5.25 11.99
N LEU A 109 -2.46 4.68 11.14
CA LEU A 109 -3.84 4.35 11.52
C LEU A 109 -3.90 3.26 12.61
N PHE A 110 -2.93 2.35 12.60
CA PHE A 110 -2.84 1.26 13.57
C PHE A 110 -2.23 1.75 14.87
N ARG A 111 -1.17 2.58 14.80
CA ARG A 111 -0.63 3.28 15.97
C ARG A 111 -1.73 4.09 16.65
N PHE A 112 -2.45 4.92 15.90
CA PHE A 112 -3.57 5.74 16.39
C PHE A 112 -4.63 4.90 17.13
N ARG A 113 -4.97 3.72 16.60
CA ARG A 113 -5.88 2.79 17.28
C ARG A 113 -5.28 2.24 18.58
N VAL A 114 -4.03 1.77 18.56
CA VAL A 114 -3.36 1.15 19.72
C VAL A 114 -3.24 2.14 20.87
N ILE A 115 -2.94 3.41 20.58
CA ILE A 115 -2.83 4.46 21.61
C ILE A 115 -4.18 5.02 22.08
N GLY A 116 -5.31 4.49 21.57
CA GLY A 116 -6.66 4.84 22.04
C GLY A 116 -7.28 6.06 21.35
N PHE A 117 -6.90 6.36 20.11
CA PHE A 117 -7.38 7.51 19.32
C PHE A 117 -7.01 8.95 19.79
N PRO A 118 -5.98 9.23 20.62
CA PRO A 118 -5.42 10.58 20.74
C PRO A 118 -4.56 10.94 19.54
N SER A 119 -4.41 12.24 19.27
CA SER A 119 -3.32 12.72 18.40
C SER A 119 -1.96 12.37 19.02
N ASP A 120 -0.93 12.23 18.19
CA ASP A 120 0.44 11.96 18.68
C ASP A 120 0.89 13.00 19.71
N LYS A 121 0.59 14.28 19.48
CA LYS A 121 0.85 15.37 20.44
C LYS A 121 0.19 15.11 21.81
N ASN A 122 -1.07 14.70 21.82
CA ASN A 122 -1.83 14.43 23.05
C ASN A 122 -1.41 13.12 23.74
N PHE A 123 -0.88 12.17 22.98
CA PHE A 123 -0.33 10.95 23.54
C PHE A 123 1.03 11.20 24.20
N LEU A 124 1.92 11.90 23.50
CA LEU A 124 3.28 12.20 23.94
C LEU A 124 3.35 13.22 25.08
N SER A 125 2.32 14.05 25.25
CA SER A 125 2.23 14.98 26.40
C SER A 125 1.85 14.30 27.71
N LYS A 126 1.39 13.03 27.67
CA LYS A 126 1.11 12.28 28.89
C LYS A 126 2.42 11.78 29.50
N PRO A 127 2.59 11.90 30.83
CA PRO A 127 3.75 11.31 31.48
C PRO A 127 3.78 9.80 31.21
N ILE A 128 4.91 9.30 30.69
CA ILE A 128 5.13 7.87 30.52
C ILE A 128 5.09 7.26 31.92
N LYS A 129 4.01 6.54 32.26
CA LYS A 129 4.02 5.68 33.42
C LYS A 129 5.11 4.63 33.18
N LYS A 130 6.13 4.66 34.02
CA LYS A 130 7.26 3.71 34.00
C LYS A 130 6.80 2.37 34.57
N GLU A 131 5.81 1.74 33.95
CA GLU A 131 5.36 0.38 34.30
C GLU A 131 5.88 -0.58 33.24
N LEU A 132 7.17 -0.89 33.30
CA LEU A 132 7.77 -2.14 32.81
C LEU A 132 9.05 -2.39 33.61
N ARG A 133 8.87 -2.85 34.85
CA ARG A 133 9.76 -3.78 35.54
C ARG A 133 8.87 -4.74 36.29
N GLU A 134 8.59 -5.86 35.65
CA GLU A 134 8.53 -7.22 36.20
C GLU A 134 8.24 -8.19 35.04
#